data_AF-A0A813JCD5-F1
#
_entry.id   AF-A0A813JCD5-F1
#
_cell.length_a   1.000
_cell.length_b   1.000
_cell.length_c   1.000
_cell.angle_alpha   90.00
_cell.angle_beta   90.00
_cell.angle_gamma   90.00
#
_symmetry.space_group_name_H-M   'P 1'
#
loop_
_entity.id
_entity.type
_entity.pdbx_description
1 polymer ?
#
loop_
_entity_poly.entity_id
_entity_poly.type
_entity_poly.pdbx_seq_one_letter_code
_entity_poly.pdbx_strand_id
1 'polypeptide(L)'
;MSEHKMTNSVRQQIDHFLKGLHEMVPPSLLALFDDKELELLISGLPEIDIEDLKANTEYHNYTSATEQVQWFWKVLTEFSQEQRAWFLQFATGTSRVPVEGFKGLVGMRLGCR
;
A
#
# COMPACT_ATOMS: atom_id res chain seq x y z
N MET A 1 17.77 -17.15 16.34
CA MET A 1 18.48 -15.85 16.44
C MET A 1 17.67 -14.67 15.90
N SER A 2 16.77 -14.86 14.93
CA SER A 2 15.91 -13.78 14.41
C SER A 2 14.83 -13.30 15.38
N GLU A 3 14.25 -14.17 16.21
CA GLU A 3 13.21 -13.79 17.19
C GLU A 3 13.73 -12.86 18.30
N HIS A 4 14.96 -13.05 18.76
CA HIS A 4 15.50 -12.27 19.89
C HIS A 4 15.73 -10.79 19.55
N LYS A 5 16.01 -10.46 18.28
CA LYS A 5 16.23 -9.07 17.84
C LYS A 5 14.95 -8.31 17.53
N MET A 6 13.84 -9.00 17.25
CA MET A 6 12.58 -8.35 16.83
C MET A 6 11.58 -8.12 17.98
N THR A 7 11.56 -8.95 19.02
CA THR A 7 10.54 -8.86 20.08
C THR A 7 11.05 -8.45 21.46
N ASN A 8 12.31 -8.72 21.83
CA ASN A 8 12.78 -8.45 23.20
C ASN A 8 13.32 -7.02 23.43
N SER A 9 13.80 -6.32 22.40
CA SER A 9 14.37 -4.96 22.57
C SER A 9 13.32 -3.84 22.57
N VAL A 10 12.08 -4.13 22.17
CA VAL A 10 10.98 -3.15 22.04
C VAL A 10 9.70 -3.55 22.79
N ARG A 11 9.79 -4.55 23.67
CA ARG A 11 8.62 -5.13 24.36
C ARG A 11 7.88 -4.12 25.23
N GLN A 12 8.61 -3.28 25.97
CA GLN A 12 8.01 -2.24 26.81
C GLN A 12 7.25 -1.20 25.97
N GLN A 13 7.77 -0.81 24.82
CA GLN A 13 7.16 0.16 23.92
C GLN A 13 5.87 -0.41 23.31
N ILE A 14 5.91 -1.69 22.91
CA ILE A 14 4.73 -2.40 22.38
C ILE A 14 3.65 -2.54 23.47
N ASP A 15 4.02 -2.94 24.69
CA ASP A 15 3.06 -3.09 25.80
C ASP A 15 2.39 -1.76 26.16
N HIS A 16 3.14 -0.65 26.18
CA HIS A 16 2.58 0.68 26.41
C HIS A 16 1.68 1.17 25.25
N PHE A 17 2.08 0.92 24.01
CA PHE A 17 1.25 1.23 22.84
C PHE A 17 -0.07 0.44 22.86
N LEU A 18 -0.01 -0.87 23.09
CA LEU A 18 -1.20 -1.72 23.19
C LEU A 18 -2.10 -1.31 24.36
N LYS A 19 -1.53 -0.90 25.49
CA LYS A 19 -2.30 -0.37 26.61
C LYS A 19 -3.08 0.89 26.20
N GLY A 20 -2.42 1.87 25.57
CA GLY A 20 -3.09 3.08 25.09
C GLY A 20 -4.13 2.81 24.01
N LEU A 21 -3.84 1.87 23.09
CA LEU A 21 -4.79 1.45 22.06
C LEU A 21 -6.03 0.79 22.68
N HIS A 22 -5.84 -0.11 23.66
CA HIS A 22 -6.92 -0.82 24.35
C HIS A 22 -7.75 0.07 25.29
N GLU A 23 -7.20 1.19 25.76
CA GLU A 23 -7.96 2.22 26.50
C GLU A 23 -8.99 2.94 25.60
N MET A 24 -8.72 3.02 24.29
CA MET A 24 -9.60 3.68 23.32
C MET A 24 -10.50 2.68 22.55
N VAL A 25 -9.96 1.50 22.21
CA VAL A 25 -10.64 0.49 21.40
C VAL A 25 -10.55 -0.88 22.10
N PRO A 26 -11.69 -1.50 22.48
CA PRO A 26 -11.69 -2.82 23.12
C PRO A 26 -10.93 -3.89 22.31
N PRO A 27 -10.09 -4.73 22.96
CA PRO A 27 -9.34 -5.78 22.29
C PRO A 27 -10.24 -6.79 21.55
N SER A 28 -11.46 -7.00 22.06
CA SER A 28 -12.45 -7.89 21.45
C SER A 28 -12.92 -7.42 20.09
N LEU A 29 -12.89 -6.11 19.79
CA LEU A 29 -13.23 -5.57 18.47
C LEU A 29 -12.07 -5.73 17.49
N LEU A 30 -10.83 -5.57 17.96
CA LEU A 30 -9.63 -5.75 17.15
C LEU A 30 -9.41 -7.23 16.78
N ALA A 31 -9.79 -8.15 17.67
CA ALA A 31 -9.71 -9.59 17.45
C ALA A 31 -10.69 -10.14 16.39
N LEU A 32 -11.61 -9.31 15.88
CA LEU A 32 -12.53 -9.69 14.81
C LEU A 32 -11.90 -9.59 13.41
N PHE A 33 -10.80 -8.85 13.28
CA PHE A 33 -10.13 -8.58 12.01
C PHE A 33 -8.87 -9.43 11.86
N ASP A 34 -8.60 -9.91 10.64
CA ASP A 34 -7.28 -10.44 10.30
C ASP A 34 -6.22 -9.32 10.21
N ASP A 35 -4.94 -9.68 10.08
CA ASP A 35 -3.84 -8.71 10.03
C ASP A 35 -3.98 -7.70 8.88
N LYS A 36 -4.58 -8.11 7.77
CA LYS A 36 -4.78 -7.27 6.58
C LYS A 36 -5.99 -6.37 6.72
N GLU A 37 -7.07 -6.86 7.32
CA GLU A 37 -8.28 -6.10 7.60
C GLU A 37 -8.02 -5.02 8.66
N LEU A 38 -7.25 -5.33 9.71
CA LEU A 38 -6.86 -4.36 10.73
C LEU A 38 -5.97 -3.25 10.15
N GLU A 39 -5.04 -3.63 9.27
CA GLU A 39 -4.22 -2.67 8.53
C GLU A 39 -5.07 -1.75 7.65
N LEU A 40 -6.04 -2.32 6.94
CA LEU A 40 -6.98 -1.56 6.10
C LEU A 40 -7.84 -0.61 6.93
N LEU A 41 -8.30 -1.04 8.10
CA LEU A 41 -9.10 -0.24 9.03
C LEU A 41 -8.33 0.98 9.55
N ILE A 42 -7.05 0.81 9.89
CA ILE A 42 -6.19 1.87 10.43
C ILE A 42 -5.70 2.81 9.31
N SER A 43 -5.34 2.25 8.16
CA SER A 43 -4.72 3.01 7.06
C SER A 43 -5.75 3.62 6.10
N GLY A 44 -7.01 3.16 6.16
CA GLY A 44 -8.03 3.43 5.16
C GLY A 44 -7.79 2.65 3.87
N LEU A 45 -8.79 2.65 2.98
CA LEU A 45 -8.58 2.26 1.58
C LEU A 45 -7.73 3.35 0.93
N PRO A 46 -6.50 3.06 0.45
CA PRO A 46 -5.78 4.04 -0.35
C PRO A 46 -6.62 4.30 -1.62
N GLU A 47 -7.13 5.51 -1.75
CA GLU A 47 -7.78 5.93 -2.97
C GLU A 47 -6.71 6.07 -4.05
N ILE A 48 -6.75 5.17 -5.02
CA ILE A 48 -5.77 5.14 -6.11
C ILE A 48 -6.14 6.27 -7.06
N ASP A 49 -5.40 7.36 -6.93
CA ASP A 49 -5.44 8.49 -7.84
C ASP A 49 -4.78 8.11 -9.17
N ILE A 50 -5.61 7.90 -10.19
CA ILE A 50 -5.18 7.54 -11.53
C ILE A 50 -4.42 8.68 -12.21
N GLU A 51 -4.74 9.93 -11.90
CA GLU A 51 -4.07 11.09 -12.48
C GLU A 51 -2.64 11.21 -11.90
N ASP A 52 -2.47 11.00 -10.59
CA ASP A 52 -1.13 10.92 -9.99
C ASP A 52 -0.33 9.72 -10.54
N LEU A 53 -0.96 8.55 -10.70
CA LEU A 53 -0.29 7.38 -11.28
C LEU A 53 0.19 7.67 -12.71
N LYS A 54 -0.65 8.32 -13.52
CA LYS A 54 -0.35 8.69 -14.90
C LYS A 54 0.74 9.74 -15.01
N ALA A 55 0.76 10.73 -14.11
CA ALA A 55 1.80 11.75 -14.05
C ALA A 55 3.19 11.18 -13.71
N ASN A 56 3.23 10.03 -13.02
CA ASN A 56 4.47 9.36 -12.59
C ASN A 56 4.78 8.07 -13.38
N THR A 57 4.16 7.86 -14.54
CA THR A 57 4.42 6.69 -15.39
C THR A 57 5.45 7.01 -16.47
N GLU A 58 6.52 6.22 -16.54
CA GLU A 58 7.52 6.28 -17.62
C GLU A 58 7.19 5.30 -18.75
N TYR A 59 7.23 5.79 -19.99
CA TYR A 59 6.96 4.98 -21.18
C TYR A 59 8.25 4.58 -21.88
N HIS A 60 8.44 3.28 -22.10
CA HIS A 60 9.57 2.73 -22.85
C HIS A 60 9.07 2.22 -24.21
N ASN A 61 9.58 2.76 -25.32
CA ASN A 61 9.11 2.50 -26.70
C ASN A 61 7.65 2.90 -26.99
N TYR A 62 7.01 3.60 -26.05
CA TYR A 62 5.66 4.13 -26.16
C TYR A 62 5.66 5.62 -25.82
N THR A 63 4.59 6.31 -26.18
CA THR A 63 4.35 7.70 -25.77
C THR A 63 2.95 7.83 -25.16
N SER A 64 2.72 8.90 -24.41
CA SER A 64 1.38 9.22 -23.88
C SER A 64 0.31 9.40 -24.97
N ALA A 65 0.74 9.69 -26.21
CA ALA A 65 -0.15 9.82 -27.36
C ALA A 65 -0.43 8.49 -28.08
N THR A 66 0.27 7.41 -27.74
CA THR A 66 0.09 6.11 -28.39
C THR A 66 -1.28 5.51 -28.04
N GLU A 67 -1.97 4.97 -29.04
CA GLU A 67 -3.36 4.48 -28.91
C GLU A 67 -3.52 3.43 -27.79
N GLN A 68 -2.58 2.49 -27.68
CA GLN A 68 -2.57 1.47 -26.63
C GLN A 68 -2.46 2.08 -25.23
N VAL A 69 -1.69 3.16 -25.07
CA VAL A 69 -1.54 3.89 -23.80
C VAL A 69 -2.84 4.62 -23.46
N GLN A 70 -3.51 5.23 -24.44
CA GLN A 70 -4.80 5.88 -24.23
C GLN A 70 -5.89 4.89 -23.82
N TRP A 71 -5.96 3.73 -24.48
CA TRP A 71 -6.89 2.66 -24.11
C TRP A 71 -6.60 2.11 -22.71
N PHE A 72 -5.33 1.90 -22.38
CA PHE A 72 -4.92 1.47 -21.06
C PHE A 72 -5.45 2.41 -19.96
N TRP A 73 -5.21 3.72 -20.10
CA TRP A 73 -5.70 4.70 -19.12
C TRP A 73 -7.21 4.83 -19.10
N LYS A 74 -7.89 4.72 -20.25
CA LYS A 74 -9.35 4.73 -20.32
C LYS A 74 -9.95 3.58 -19.51
N VAL A 75 -9.47 2.36 -19.75
CA VAL A 75 -9.93 1.17 -19.02
C VAL A 75 -9.61 1.28 -17.52
N LEU A 76 -8.41 1.75 -17.16
CA LEU A 76 -8.01 1.88 -15.76
C LEU A 76 -8.81 2.95 -15.01
N THR A 77 -9.28 3.99 -15.71
CA THR A 77 -10.17 5.01 -15.14
C THR A 77 -11.58 4.43 -14.90
N GLU A 78 -12.04 3.54 -15.77
CA GLU A 78 -13.34 2.87 -15.64
C GLU A 78 -13.37 1.79 -14.53
N PHE A 79 -12.21 1.37 -14.01
CA PHE A 79 -12.12 0.37 -12.95
C PHE A 79 -12.65 0.88 -11.61
N SER A 80 -13.29 -0.04 -10.87
CA SER A 80 -13.63 0.17 -9.46
C SER A 80 -12.36 0.29 -8.61
N GLN A 81 -12.49 0.80 -7.40
CA GLN A 81 -11.35 0.96 -6.50
C GLN A 81 -10.68 -0.37 -6.13
N GLU A 82 -11.47 -1.45 -5.99
CA GLU A 82 -10.93 -2.80 -5.78
C GLU A 82 -10.13 -3.28 -7.00
N GLN A 83 -10.64 -3.07 -8.20
CA GLN A 83 -9.95 -3.46 -9.44
C GLN A 83 -8.65 -2.66 -9.63
N ARG A 84 -8.64 -1.38 -9.27
CA ARG A 84 -7.42 -0.56 -9.24
C ARG A 84 -6.41 -1.09 -8.23
N ALA A 85 -6.86 -1.55 -7.06
CA ALA A 85 -5.99 -2.15 -6.05
C ALA A 85 -5.36 -3.46 -6.54
N TRP A 86 -6.13 -4.31 -7.23
CA TRP A 86 -5.61 -5.52 -7.86
C TRP A 86 -4.59 -5.19 -8.96
N PHE A 87 -4.88 -4.18 -9.79
CA PHE A 87 -3.92 -3.70 -10.79
C PHE A 87 -2.62 -3.22 -10.14
N LEU A 88 -2.72 -2.42 -9.08
CA LEU A 88 -1.55 -1.89 -8.39
C LEU A 88 -0.72 -3.02 -7.77
N GLN A 89 -1.37 -4.01 -7.16
CA GLN A 89 -0.72 -5.20 -6.64
C GLN A 89 -0.04 -6.02 -7.74
N PHE A 90 -0.68 -6.16 -8.90
CA PHE A 90 -0.08 -6.82 -10.06
C PHE A 90 1.17 -6.09 -10.58
N ALA A 91 1.11 -4.76 -10.68
CA ALA A 91 2.20 -3.95 -11.25
C ALA A 91 3.37 -3.74 -10.28
N THR A 92 3.10 -3.59 -8.99
CA THR A 92 4.10 -3.16 -7.99
C THR A 92 4.42 -4.22 -6.94
N GLY A 93 3.66 -5.33 -6.91
CA GLY A 93 3.77 -6.36 -5.88
C GLY A 93 3.07 -6.00 -4.56
N THR A 94 2.49 -4.79 -4.44
CA THR A 94 1.76 -4.33 -3.26
C THR A 94 0.51 -3.54 -3.66
N SER A 95 -0.55 -3.62 -2.86
CA SER A 95 -1.74 -2.78 -3.04
C SER A 95 -1.60 -1.40 -2.38
N ARG A 96 -0.45 -1.11 -1.77
CA ARG A 96 -0.21 0.14 -1.02
C ARG A 96 0.32 1.26 -1.93
N VAL A 97 -0.30 2.43 -1.83
CA VAL A 97 0.25 3.69 -2.37
C VAL A 97 1.15 4.32 -1.30
N PRO A 98 2.38 4.75 -1.63
CA PRO A 98 3.24 5.48 -0.70
C PRO A 98 2.57 6.76 -0.19
N VAL A 99 2.91 7.18 1.03
CA VAL A 99 2.36 8.43 1.63
C VAL A 99 2.71 9.67 0.79
N GLU A 100 3.80 9.61 0.02
CA GLU A 100 4.23 10.65 -0.92
C GLU A 100 3.58 10.54 -2.32
N GLY A 101 2.59 9.66 -2.50
CA GLY A 101 1.97 9.35 -3.78
C GLY A 101 2.82 8.42 -4.65
N PHE A 102 2.47 8.31 -5.94
CA PHE A 102 3.17 7.43 -6.88
C PHE A 102 4.59 7.91 -7.25
N LYS A 103 4.97 9.14 -6.88
CA LYS A 103 6.35 9.63 -6.91
C LYS A 103 7.28 8.84 -5.99
N GLY A 104 6.74 8.36 -4.87
CA GLY A 104 7.46 7.57 -3.88
C GLY A 104 7.47 6.08 -4.16
N LEU A 105 7.09 5.62 -5.37
CA LEU A 105 7.09 4.20 -5.72
C LEU A 105 8.52 3.66 -5.70
N VAL A 106 8.87 2.97 -4.61
CA VAL A 106 10.17 2.30 -4.48
C VAL A 106 10.05 0.88 -5.03
N GLY A 107 10.71 0.62 -6.16
CA GLY A 107 10.86 -0.74 -6.68
C GLY A 107 11.85 -1.57 -5.85
N MET A 108 11.89 -2.89 -6.08
CA MET A 108 12.78 -3.85 -5.41
C MET A 108 14.25 -3.73 -5.88
N ARG A 109 14.77 -2.50 -5.99
CA ARG A 109 16.14 -2.20 -6.43
C ARG A 109 16.83 -1.23 -5.48
N LEU A 110 16.76 -1.52 -4.18
CA LEU A 110 17.66 -0.95 -3.17
C LEU A 110 18.27 -2.10 -2.35
N GLY A 111 19.34 -2.70 -2.88
CA GLY A 111 20.13 -3.67 -2.12
C GLY A 111 20.71 -4.82 -2.94
N CYS A 112 21.59 -4.50 -3.89
CA CYS A 112 22.70 -5.38 -4.28
C CYS A 112 23.77 -4.51 -4.96
N ARG A 113 24.70 -4.00 -4.15
CA ARG A 113 26.10 -3.82 -4.51
C ARG A 113 26.89 -4.88 -3.77
#